data_AF-A0A5C4TF35-F1
#
_entry.id   AF-A0A5C4TF35-F1
#
_cell.length_a   1.000
_cell.length_b   1.000
_cell.length_c   1.000
_cell.angle_alpha   90.00
_cell.angle_beta   90.00
_cell.angle_gamma   90.00
#
_symmetry.space_group_name_H-M   'P 1'
#
loop_
_entity.id
_entity.type
_entity.pdbx_description
1 polymer ?
#
loop_
_entity_poly.entity_id
_entity_poly.type
_entity_poly.pdbx_seq_one_letter_code
_entity_poly.pdbx_strand_id
1 'polypeptide(L)'
;MNYFQIPGSSKPCAQLILGTDYFKPELMDTVGVILDAYTSIGGNAIDTAHNYGGGKSEETIGLWMESRGNREDVVVLTKGAHHNASGPRVNKQAIDEELAISLKRLRTDYVDLYALHRDDPNVPVGPIVEALNEHIAAGRIRAIGVSNWTHRRIQEANDYAAANGLVGFSFSSPNLSLAKPNEPFWAGCVSADAEACAWHKENQFPLLSWSSQARGFFTGLFTPDKRDNADLVRVFYSDDNWERYRRAEELAKERGVSTIQIALAYVLNQPFPTCALIGPKNVAELESCRDAARIKLSESELSWLDLTMELKTI
;
A
#
# COMPACT_ATOMS: atom_id res chain seq x y z
N MET A 1 -0.13 15.92 8.67
CA MET A 1 -0.46 14.55 8.22
C MET A 1 -1.98 14.43 8.15
N ASN A 2 -2.53 13.79 7.12
CA ASN A 2 -3.96 13.43 7.12
C ASN A 2 -4.10 12.01 7.68
N TYR A 3 -5.22 11.75 8.36
CA TYR A 3 -5.52 10.43 8.92
C TYR A 3 -6.92 10.00 8.50
N PHE A 4 -7.14 8.70 8.49
CA PHE A 4 -8.44 8.08 8.25
C PHE A 4 -8.57 6.84 9.13
N GLN A 5 -9.80 6.44 9.43
CA GLN A 5 -10.07 5.28 10.25
C GLN A 5 -10.25 4.05 9.36
N ILE A 6 -9.46 3.01 9.59
CA ILE A 6 -9.75 1.67 9.04
C ILE A 6 -10.68 0.95 10.02
N PRO A 7 -11.83 0.42 9.57
CA PRO A 7 -12.71 -0.36 10.43
C PRO A 7 -11.96 -1.50 11.14
N GLY A 8 -12.13 -1.63 12.45
CA GLY A 8 -11.42 -2.63 13.27
C GLY A 8 -10.04 -2.21 13.79
N SER A 9 -9.38 -1.21 13.17
CA SER A 9 -8.13 -0.66 13.72
C SER A 9 -8.40 0.11 15.01
N SER A 10 -7.54 -0.04 16.02
CA SER A 10 -7.68 0.66 17.30
C SER A 10 -7.32 2.14 17.24
N LYS A 11 -6.61 2.57 16.19
CA LYS A 11 -6.16 3.96 16.01
C LYS A 11 -6.29 4.42 14.54
N PRO A 12 -6.45 5.73 14.29
CA PRO A 12 -6.44 6.28 12.94
C PRO A 12 -5.10 6.02 12.24
N CYS A 13 -5.16 5.74 10.94
CA CYS A 13 -4.00 5.46 10.11
C CYS A 13 -3.60 6.70 9.31
N ALA A 14 -2.31 7.03 9.26
CA ALA A 14 -1.78 8.08 8.40
C ALA A 14 -2.01 7.73 6.92
N GLN A 15 -2.37 8.74 6.12
CA GLN A 15 -2.60 8.58 4.68
C GLN A 15 -1.31 8.21 3.90
N LEU A 16 -0.15 8.58 4.45
CA LEU A 16 1.16 8.14 3.99
C LEU A 16 1.63 6.99 4.87
N ILE A 17 1.67 5.78 4.33
CA ILE A 17 2.13 4.57 5.02
C ILE A 17 3.59 4.32 4.60
N LEU A 18 4.50 4.15 5.55
CA LEU A 18 5.91 3.91 5.25
C LEU A 18 6.13 2.44 4.86
N GLY A 19 6.45 2.19 3.59
CA GLY A 19 6.83 0.87 3.08
C GLY A 19 8.27 0.52 3.43
N THR A 20 8.51 -0.75 3.78
CA THR A 20 9.78 -1.20 4.39
C THR A 20 10.40 -2.43 3.71
N ASP A 21 10.09 -2.66 2.43
CA ASP A 21 10.52 -3.87 1.69
C ASP A 21 12.04 -4.11 1.67
N TYR A 22 12.83 -3.03 1.77
CA TYR A 22 14.29 -3.07 1.79
C TYR A 22 14.92 -3.01 3.19
N PHE A 23 14.12 -2.89 4.25
CA PHE A 23 14.62 -2.74 5.62
C PHE A 23 15.28 -4.02 6.11
N LYS A 24 16.43 -3.86 6.76
CA LYS A 24 17.18 -4.96 7.37
C LYS A 24 17.91 -4.45 8.63
N PRO A 25 18.15 -5.29 9.65
CA PRO A 25 18.84 -4.86 10.86
C PRO A 25 20.23 -4.27 10.58
N GLU A 26 20.91 -4.77 9.54
CA GLU A 26 22.23 -4.27 9.15
C GLU A 26 22.21 -2.83 8.61
N LEU A 27 21.02 -2.30 8.28
CA LEU A 27 20.81 -0.93 7.81
C LEU A 27 20.21 -0.02 8.90
N MET A 28 20.14 -0.47 10.16
CA MET A 28 19.43 0.23 11.24
C MET A 28 19.84 1.70 11.38
N ASP A 29 21.14 2.02 11.26
CA ASP A 29 21.62 3.41 11.37
C ASP A 29 20.99 4.32 10.32
N THR A 30 20.71 3.80 9.12
CA THR A 30 20.08 4.56 8.02
C THR A 30 18.56 4.53 8.12
N VAL A 31 17.97 3.34 8.26
CA VAL A 31 16.50 3.20 8.24
C VAL A 31 15.85 3.67 9.54
N GLY A 32 16.57 3.61 10.66
CA GLY A 32 16.17 4.20 11.94
C GLY A 32 16.01 5.71 11.85
N VAL A 33 16.91 6.41 11.15
CA VAL A 33 16.76 7.85 10.87
C VAL A 33 15.52 8.13 10.03
N ILE A 34 15.21 7.29 9.04
CA ILE A 34 13.98 7.43 8.23
C ILE A 34 12.73 7.20 9.08
N LEU A 35 12.73 6.18 9.95
CA LEU A 35 11.63 5.88 10.87
C LEU A 35 11.39 7.01 11.88
N ASP A 36 12.45 7.53 12.48
CA ASP A 36 12.39 8.64 13.42
C ASP A 36 11.93 9.94 12.70
N ALA A 37 12.39 10.18 11.47
CA ALA A 37 11.91 11.30 10.66
C ALA A 37 10.44 11.15 10.27
N TYR A 38 9.99 9.94 9.91
CA TYR A 38 8.60 9.64 9.56
C TYR A 38 7.65 9.91 10.73
N THR A 39 8.00 9.43 11.92
CA THR A 39 7.22 9.70 13.13
C THR A 39 7.23 11.18 13.52
N SER A 40 8.37 11.86 13.34
CA SER A 40 8.50 13.31 13.62
C SER A 40 7.60 14.20 12.75
N ILE A 41 7.26 13.78 11.53
CA ILE A 41 6.29 14.50 10.68
C ILE A 41 4.82 14.09 10.92
N GLY A 42 4.57 13.31 11.98
CA GLY A 42 3.26 12.80 12.36
C GLY A 42 2.88 11.47 11.67
N GLY A 43 3.81 10.81 10.98
CA GLY A 43 3.57 9.47 10.46
C GLY A 43 3.34 8.47 11.59
N ASN A 44 2.39 7.55 11.41
CA ASN A 44 2.13 6.51 12.41
C ASN A 44 1.87 5.13 11.82
N ALA A 45 1.96 4.94 10.50
CA ALA A 45 1.63 3.68 9.85
C ALA A 45 2.80 3.12 9.05
N ILE A 46 3.16 1.87 9.32
CA ILE A 46 4.29 1.19 8.70
C ILE A 46 3.79 -0.10 8.04
N ASP A 47 4.18 -0.30 6.79
CA ASP A 47 3.87 -1.48 5.99
C ASP A 47 5.10 -2.38 5.87
N THR A 48 4.93 -3.65 6.23
CA THR A 48 5.91 -4.72 6.08
C THR A 48 5.24 -6.02 5.59
N ALA A 49 5.98 -7.12 5.54
CA ALA A 49 5.46 -8.45 5.24
C ALA A 49 6.40 -9.54 5.77
N HIS A 50 5.81 -10.71 6.05
CA HIS A 50 6.52 -11.91 6.49
C HIS A 50 7.72 -12.26 5.60
N ASN A 51 7.60 -12.03 4.29
CA ASN A 51 8.62 -12.38 3.28
C ASN A 51 9.60 -11.24 2.95
N TYR A 52 9.36 -9.99 3.39
CA TYR A 52 10.23 -8.87 3.04
C TYR A 52 11.64 -9.05 3.62
N GLY A 53 12.64 -9.04 2.73
CA GLY A 53 14.03 -9.30 3.09
C GLY A 53 14.26 -10.67 3.77
N GLY A 54 13.37 -11.65 3.57
CA GLY A 54 13.40 -12.93 4.30
C GLY A 54 12.96 -12.82 5.76
N GLY A 55 12.13 -11.83 6.09
CA GLY A 55 11.67 -11.54 7.46
C GLY A 55 12.48 -10.46 8.18
N LYS A 56 13.58 -9.99 7.58
CA LYS A 56 14.44 -8.95 8.15
C LYS A 56 13.74 -7.60 8.32
N SER A 57 12.77 -7.30 7.47
CA SER A 57 12.01 -6.05 7.59
C SER A 57 11.22 -6.00 8.89
N GLU A 58 10.48 -7.06 9.21
CA GLU A 58 9.76 -7.21 10.48
C GLU A 58 10.69 -7.15 11.70
N GLU A 59 11.84 -7.83 11.64
CA GLU A 59 12.85 -7.80 12.70
C GLU A 59 13.39 -6.38 12.94
N THR A 60 13.64 -5.64 11.87
CA THR A 60 14.11 -4.24 11.94
C THR A 60 13.07 -3.36 12.62
N ILE A 61 11.81 -3.47 12.22
CA ILE A 61 10.72 -2.67 12.81
C ILE A 61 10.54 -3.04 14.29
N GLY A 62 10.59 -4.33 14.64
CA GLY A 62 10.50 -4.79 16.02
C GLY A 62 11.63 -4.24 16.90
N LEU A 63 12.87 -4.29 16.42
CA LEU A 63 14.03 -3.69 17.10
C LEU A 63 13.88 -2.19 17.30
N TRP A 64 13.45 -1.47 16.26
CA TRP A 64 13.24 -0.03 16.35
C TRP A 64 12.13 0.31 17.37
N MET A 65 10.97 -0.35 17.30
CA MET A 65 9.86 -0.08 18.23
C MET A 65 10.23 -0.38 19.67
N GLU A 66 10.92 -1.50 19.93
CA GLU A 66 11.40 -1.85 21.27
C GLU A 66 12.40 -0.80 21.78
N SER A 67 13.33 -0.36 20.94
CA SER A 67 14.33 0.65 21.33
C SER A 67 13.73 2.03 21.66
N ARG A 68 12.58 2.36 21.05
CA ARG A 68 11.89 3.64 21.25
C ARG A 68 10.75 3.56 22.27
N GLY A 69 10.31 2.35 22.64
CA GLY A 69 9.17 2.13 23.52
C GLY A 69 7.84 2.63 22.94
N ASN A 70 7.69 2.66 21.61
CA ASN A 70 6.59 3.35 20.92
C ASN A 70 5.62 2.41 20.17
N ARG A 71 5.60 1.11 20.49
CA ARG A 71 4.72 0.13 19.82
C ARG A 71 3.25 0.59 19.79
N GLU A 72 2.76 1.16 20.89
CA GLU A 72 1.38 1.63 21.02
C GLU A 72 1.08 2.88 20.17
N ASP A 73 2.08 3.61 19.70
CA ASP A 73 1.91 4.79 18.84
C ASP A 73 1.88 4.43 17.34
N VAL A 74 2.37 3.23 17.00
CA VAL A 74 2.54 2.78 15.61
C VAL A 74 1.39 1.85 15.19
N VAL A 75 0.85 2.07 14.00
CA VAL A 75 0.00 1.15 13.23
C VAL A 75 0.93 0.25 12.43
N VAL A 76 0.98 -1.04 12.80
CA VAL A 76 1.76 -2.03 12.05
C VAL A 76 0.84 -2.77 11.09
N LEU A 77 1.08 -2.61 9.78
CA LEU A 77 0.55 -3.45 8.72
C LEU A 77 1.60 -4.50 8.35
N THR A 78 1.32 -5.78 8.62
CA THR A 78 2.10 -6.89 8.04
C THR A 78 1.24 -7.74 7.13
N LYS A 79 1.90 -8.51 6.26
CA LYS A 79 1.28 -9.40 5.29
C LYS A 79 1.88 -10.79 5.37
N GLY A 80 1.03 -11.81 5.37
CA GLY A 80 1.44 -13.21 5.31
C GLY A 80 0.80 -13.96 4.14
N ALA A 81 0.94 -15.28 4.15
CA ALA A 81 0.38 -16.18 3.14
C ALA A 81 0.85 -15.89 1.70
N HIS A 82 2.07 -15.34 1.53
CA HIS A 82 2.64 -15.15 0.21
C HIS A 82 3.12 -16.49 -0.36
N HIS A 83 2.63 -16.87 -1.55
CA HIS A 83 3.08 -18.07 -2.25
C HIS A 83 4.60 -18.15 -2.36
N ASN A 84 5.16 -19.34 -2.15
CA ASN A 84 6.60 -19.54 -2.13
C ASN A 84 6.98 -20.86 -2.80
N ALA A 85 8.26 -21.24 -2.73
CA ALA A 85 8.76 -22.46 -3.36
C ALA A 85 8.11 -23.75 -2.83
N SER A 86 7.48 -23.71 -1.65
CA SER A 86 6.72 -24.83 -1.07
C SER A 86 5.27 -24.88 -1.55
N GLY A 87 4.84 -23.95 -2.42
CA GLY A 87 3.52 -23.93 -3.05
C GLY A 87 2.57 -22.85 -2.52
N PRO A 88 1.25 -23.04 -2.72
CA PRO A 88 0.25 -22.11 -2.25
C PRO A 88 0.23 -21.97 -0.72
N ARG A 89 -0.05 -20.76 -0.23
CA ARG A 89 0.07 -20.37 1.19
C ARG A 89 -1.19 -19.71 1.74
N VAL A 90 -2.23 -19.52 0.91
CA VAL A 90 -3.51 -18.97 1.35
C VAL A 90 -4.33 -20.09 1.98
N ASN A 91 -3.92 -20.53 3.16
CA ASN A 91 -4.56 -21.57 3.93
C ASN A 91 -4.32 -21.34 5.43
N LYS A 92 -5.16 -21.95 6.27
CA LYS A 92 -5.11 -21.79 7.72
C LYS A 92 -3.72 -22.06 8.31
N GLN A 93 -3.10 -23.18 7.94
CA GLN A 93 -1.80 -23.57 8.49
C GLN A 93 -0.74 -22.48 8.26
N ALA A 94 -0.61 -22.00 7.03
CA ALA A 94 0.36 -20.97 6.69
C ALA A 94 0.04 -19.63 7.36
N ILE A 95 -1.25 -19.25 7.47
CA ILE A 95 -1.66 -18.04 8.18
C ILE A 95 -1.26 -18.12 9.67
N ASP A 96 -1.58 -19.23 10.34
CA ASP A 96 -1.28 -19.46 11.75
C ASP A 96 0.23 -19.38 12.01
N GLU A 97 1.01 -20.13 11.22
CA GLU A 97 2.48 -20.24 11.34
C GLU A 97 3.17 -18.91 11.05
N GLU A 98 2.83 -18.27 9.93
CA GLU A 98 3.52 -17.07 9.46
C GLU A 98 3.21 -15.87 10.35
N LEU A 99 1.96 -15.72 10.83
CA LEU A 99 1.62 -14.65 11.77
C LEU A 99 2.38 -14.84 13.10
N ALA A 100 2.47 -16.05 13.63
CA ALA A 100 3.21 -16.30 14.87
C ALA A 100 4.70 -15.91 14.74
N ILE A 101 5.32 -16.23 13.60
CA ILE A 101 6.69 -15.83 13.29
C ILE A 101 6.80 -14.30 13.15
N SER A 102 5.86 -13.67 12.44
CA SER A 102 5.81 -12.22 12.24
C SER A 102 5.70 -11.47 13.56
N LEU A 103 4.80 -11.88 14.46
CA LEU A 103 4.64 -11.30 15.79
C LEU A 103 5.92 -11.38 16.63
N LYS A 104 6.60 -12.54 16.58
CA LYS A 104 7.90 -12.71 17.24
C LYS A 104 8.97 -11.76 16.70
N ARG A 105 9.06 -11.60 15.38
CA ARG A 105 10.03 -10.69 14.74
C ARG A 105 9.73 -9.23 15.05
N LEU A 106 8.45 -8.86 15.02
CA LEU A 106 7.95 -7.53 15.35
C LEU A 106 7.99 -7.21 16.85
N ARG A 107 8.29 -8.21 17.71
CA ARG A 107 8.37 -8.08 19.18
C ARG A 107 7.09 -7.51 19.79
N THR A 108 5.95 -8.03 19.36
CA THR A 108 4.61 -7.58 19.78
C THR A 108 3.64 -8.76 19.75
N ASP A 109 2.61 -8.72 20.60
CA ASP A 109 1.58 -9.77 20.66
C ASP A 109 0.43 -9.54 19.66
N TYR A 110 0.41 -8.37 19.01
CA TYR A 110 -0.60 -8.01 18.02
C TYR A 110 -0.06 -7.17 16.87
N VAL A 111 -0.77 -7.22 15.75
CA VAL A 111 -0.67 -6.24 14.65
C VAL A 111 -1.98 -5.48 14.48
N ASP A 112 -1.87 -4.22 14.08
CA ASP A 112 -3.04 -3.37 13.86
C ASP A 112 -3.76 -3.79 12.57
N LEU A 113 -3.00 -4.04 11.51
CA LEU A 113 -3.52 -4.47 10.22
C LEU A 113 -2.80 -5.73 9.77
N TYR A 114 -3.56 -6.76 9.36
CA TYR A 114 -3.00 -7.96 8.75
C TYR A 114 -3.64 -8.20 7.40
N ALA A 115 -2.83 -8.37 6.36
CA ALA A 115 -3.31 -8.70 5.04
C ALA A 115 -2.78 -10.03 4.51
N LEU A 116 -3.60 -10.73 3.73
CA LEU A 116 -3.09 -11.79 2.87
C LEU A 116 -2.37 -11.17 1.67
N HIS A 117 -1.11 -11.54 1.45
CA HIS A 117 -0.23 -10.81 0.55
C HIS A 117 -0.55 -11.06 -0.95
N ARG A 118 -1.14 -12.21 -1.27
CA ARG A 118 -1.62 -12.61 -2.59
C ARG A 118 -2.95 -13.36 -2.45
N ASP A 119 -3.70 -13.45 -3.55
CA ASP A 119 -4.90 -14.30 -3.64
C ASP A 119 -4.54 -15.72 -4.09
N ASP A 120 -5.36 -16.68 -3.69
CA ASP A 120 -5.44 -18.01 -4.28
C ASP A 120 -6.90 -18.27 -4.69
N PRO A 121 -7.24 -18.05 -5.97
CA PRO A 121 -8.62 -18.22 -6.44
C PRO A 121 -9.16 -19.65 -6.34
N ASN A 122 -8.29 -20.65 -6.09
CA ASN A 122 -8.71 -22.04 -5.96
C ASN A 122 -9.15 -22.41 -4.53
N VAL A 123 -8.87 -21.56 -3.54
CA VAL A 123 -9.26 -21.79 -2.15
C VAL A 123 -10.54 -21.02 -1.87
N PRO A 124 -11.65 -21.64 -1.42
CA PRO A 124 -12.87 -20.91 -1.09
C PRO A 124 -12.64 -19.82 -0.04
N VAL A 125 -13.36 -18.68 -0.13
CA VAL A 125 -13.17 -17.56 0.82
C VAL A 125 -13.51 -17.93 2.26
N GLY A 126 -14.45 -18.86 2.46
CA GLY A 126 -14.97 -19.18 3.80
C GLY A 126 -13.91 -19.62 4.80
N PRO A 127 -13.17 -20.71 4.53
CA PRO A 127 -12.08 -21.16 5.39
C PRO A 127 -10.98 -20.12 5.63
N ILE A 128 -10.78 -19.20 4.67
CA ILE A 128 -9.81 -18.11 4.79
C ILE A 128 -10.31 -17.08 5.82
N VAL A 129 -11.56 -16.64 5.68
CA VAL A 129 -12.21 -15.68 6.58
C VAL A 129 -12.32 -16.25 8.00
N GLU A 130 -12.69 -17.52 8.13
CA GLU A 130 -12.76 -18.23 9.42
C GLU A 130 -11.39 -18.24 10.13
N ALA A 131 -10.33 -18.66 9.43
CA ALA A 131 -8.98 -18.69 9.98
C ALA A 131 -8.52 -17.30 10.46
N LEU A 132 -8.78 -16.25 9.69
CA LEU A 132 -8.44 -14.88 10.07
C LEU A 132 -9.26 -14.40 11.29
N ASN A 133 -10.53 -14.79 11.40
CA ASN A 133 -11.38 -14.43 12.53
C ASN A 133 -10.94 -15.10 13.85
N GLU A 134 -10.33 -16.30 13.80
CA GLU A 134 -9.71 -16.90 15.00
C GLU A 134 -8.61 -16.00 15.57
N HIS A 135 -7.83 -15.33 14.71
CA HIS A 135 -6.76 -14.41 15.14
C HIS A 135 -7.30 -13.06 15.61
N ILE A 136 -8.43 -12.59 15.08
CA ILE A 136 -9.15 -11.44 15.63
C ILE A 136 -9.65 -11.76 17.04
N ALA A 137 -10.36 -12.89 17.20
CA ALA A 137 -10.90 -13.33 18.48
C ALA A 137 -9.81 -13.54 19.54
N ALA A 138 -8.64 -14.03 19.14
CA ALA A 138 -7.49 -14.19 20.01
C ALA A 138 -6.73 -12.86 20.29
N GLY A 139 -7.15 -11.74 19.73
CA GLY A 139 -6.51 -10.43 19.94
C GLY A 139 -5.13 -10.30 19.29
N ARG A 140 -4.79 -11.14 18.30
CA ARG A 140 -3.52 -11.08 17.57
C ARG A 140 -3.58 -10.13 16.37
N ILE A 141 -4.77 -9.92 15.83
CA ILE A 141 -5.03 -8.98 14.71
C ILE A 141 -6.16 -8.04 15.13
N ARG A 142 -6.04 -6.74 14.82
CA ARG A 142 -7.15 -5.78 15.05
C ARG A 142 -8.07 -5.68 13.83
N ALA A 143 -7.49 -5.46 12.65
CA ALA A 143 -8.24 -5.43 11.39
C ALA A 143 -7.59 -6.33 10.32
N ILE A 144 -8.43 -6.99 9.53
CA ILE A 144 -8.00 -7.84 8.42
C ILE A 144 -8.27 -7.17 7.07
N GLY A 145 -7.41 -7.47 6.11
CA GLY A 145 -7.53 -7.03 4.73
C GLY A 145 -6.81 -7.98 3.80
N VAL A 146 -6.63 -7.54 2.55
CA VAL A 146 -5.97 -8.35 1.51
C VAL A 146 -5.13 -7.48 0.60
N SER A 147 -4.13 -8.06 -0.05
CA SER A 147 -3.29 -7.40 -1.06
C SER A 147 -3.34 -8.20 -2.34
N ASN A 148 -3.53 -7.50 -3.46
CA ASN A 148 -3.63 -8.09 -4.80
C ASN A 148 -4.79 -9.09 -4.97
N TRP A 149 -5.94 -8.79 -4.36
CA TRP A 149 -7.20 -9.48 -4.62
C TRP A 149 -8.07 -8.60 -5.50
N THR A 150 -8.94 -9.22 -6.30
CA THR A 150 -9.93 -8.46 -7.08
C THR A 150 -11.05 -7.95 -6.16
N HIS A 151 -11.67 -6.83 -6.52
CA HIS A 151 -12.79 -6.26 -5.75
C HIS A 151 -13.96 -7.25 -5.62
N ARG A 152 -14.24 -8.05 -6.66
CA ARG A 152 -15.27 -9.10 -6.64
C ARG A 152 -14.96 -10.19 -5.61
N ARG A 153 -13.69 -10.59 -5.52
CA ARG A 153 -13.24 -11.58 -4.54
C ARG A 153 -13.33 -11.06 -3.11
N ILE A 154 -13.03 -9.78 -2.91
CA ILE A 154 -13.21 -9.10 -1.62
C ILE A 154 -14.69 -9.08 -1.24
N GLN A 155 -15.58 -8.74 -2.18
CA GLN A 155 -17.02 -8.76 -1.95
C GLN A 155 -17.51 -10.15 -1.55
N GLU A 156 -17.11 -11.20 -2.28
CA GLU A 156 -17.47 -12.59 -1.96
C GLU A 156 -17.07 -12.99 -0.53
N ALA A 157 -15.85 -12.63 -0.10
CA ALA A 157 -15.38 -12.89 1.25
C ALA A 157 -16.17 -12.10 2.31
N ASN A 158 -16.51 -10.85 2.02
CA ASN A 158 -17.28 -10.00 2.92
C ASN A 158 -18.74 -10.45 3.04
N ASP A 159 -19.35 -10.91 1.95
CA ASP A 159 -20.70 -11.48 1.94
C ASP A 159 -20.73 -12.77 2.76
N TYR A 160 -19.71 -13.63 2.60
CA TYR A 160 -19.55 -14.82 3.43
C TYR A 160 -19.40 -14.45 4.92
N ALA A 161 -18.56 -13.47 5.25
CA ALA A 161 -18.35 -13.04 6.63
C ALA A 161 -19.67 -12.56 7.25
N ALA A 162 -20.41 -11.70 6.54
CA ALA A 162 -21.70 -11.18 6.98
C ALA A 162 -22.73 -12.30 7.21
N ALA A 163 -22.83 -13.26 6.28
CA ALA A 163 -23.76 -14.39 6.39
C ALA A 163 -23.46 -15.32 7.58
N ASN A 164 -22.21 -15.36 8.06
CA ASN A 164 -21.77 -16.22 9.15
C ASN A 164 -21.50 -15.46 10.46
N GLY A 165 -21.82 -14.17 10.54
CA GLY A 165 -21.59 -13.35 11.74
C GLY A 165 -20.11 -13.13 12.07
N LEU A 166 -19.24 -13.18 11.06
CA LEU A 166 -17.80 -12.97 11.16
C LEU A 166 -17.41 -11.56 10.75
N VAL A 167 -16.21 -11.14 11.14
CA VAL A 167 -15.60 -9.88 10.69
C VAL A 167 -15.07 -10.08 9.27
N GLY A 168 -15.52 -9.23 8.34
CA GLY A 168 -15.02 -9.18 6.97
C GLY A 168 -13.73 -8.38 6.81
N PHE A 169 -13.21 -8.34 5.59
CA PHE A 169 -12.11 -7.46 5.22
C PHE A 169 -12.51 -6.00 5.34
N SER A 170 -11.56 -5.16 5.77
CA SER A 170 -11.76 -3.74 6.06
C SER A 170 -10.90 -2.81 5.21
N PHE A 171 -9.96 -3.37 4.44
CA PHE A 171 -9.10 -2.64 3.50
C PHE A 171 -8.54 -3.59 2.43
N SER A 172 -8.10 -3.02 1.30
CA SER A 172 -7.31 -3.74 0.29
C SER A 172 -6.03 -2.99 -0.07
N SER A 173 -5.01 -3.71 -0.51
CA SER A 173 -3.73 -3.13 -0.96
C SER A 173 -3.35 -3.61 -2.37
N PRO A 174 -4.00 -3.08 -3.43
CA PRO A 174 -3.59 -3.22 -4.82
C PRO A 174 -2.59 -2.11 -5.23
N ASN A 175 -2.10 -2.15 -6.47
CA ASN A 175 -1.43 -0.99 -7.06
C ASN A 175 -2.45 0.04 -7.52
N LEU A 176 -2.21 1.30 -7.20
CA LEU A 176 -2.87 2.44 -7.82
C LEU A 176 -1.85 3.58 -7.96
N SER A 177 -1.54 3.94 -9.19
CA SER A 177 -0.65 5.07 -9.49
C SER A 177 -1.20 5.88 -10.66
N LEU A 178 -0.65 7.09 -10.85
CA LEU A 178 -0.97 7.91 -12.00
C LEU A 178 -0.56 7.20 -13.30
N ALA A 179 0.69 6.74 -13.40
CA ALA A 179 1.08 5.84 -14.48
C ALA A 179 0.38 4.48 -14.30
N LYS A 180 -0.21 3.97 -15.37
CA LYS A 180 -0.93 2.69 -15.38
C LYS A 180 0.01 1.58 -15.84
N PRO A 181 0.09 0.45 -15.12
CA PRO A 181 0.92 -0.66 -15.57
C PRO A 181 0.33 -1.30 -16.83
N ASN A 182 1.14 -1.44 -17.89
CA ASN A 182 0.80 -2.18 -19.11
C ASN A 182 0.54 -3.67 -18.82
N GLU A 183 1.25 -4.20 -17.83
CA GLU A 183 1.10 -5.55 -17.31
C GLU A 183 1.49 -5.59 -15.82
N PRO A 184 1.07 -6.61 -15.05
CA PRO A 184 1.44 -6.72 -13.65
C PRO A 184 2.96 -6.68 -13.43
N PHE A 185 3.42 -5.90 -12.45
CA PHE A 185 4.85 -5.79 -12.16
C PHE A 185 5.44 -7.16 -11.74
N TRP A 186 4.70 -7.89 -10.91
CA TRP A 186 4.96 -9.29 -10.56
C TRP A 186 3.71 -10.14 -10.79
N ALA A 187 3.89 -11.44 -11.01
CA ALA A 187 2.78 -12.39 -11.11
C ALA A 187 1.87 -12.32 -9.86
N GLY A 188 0.56 -12.43 -10.10
CA GLY A 188 -0.46 -12.34 -9.05
C GLY A 188 -0.66 -10.94 -8.45
N CYS A 189 -0.07 -9.89 -9.02
CA CYS A 189 -0.36 -8.52 -8.62
C CYS A 189 -1.62 -7.98 -9.32
N VAL A 190 -2.40 -7.18 -8.60
CA VAL A 190 -3.60 -6.53 -9.11
C VAL A 190 -3.40 -5.02 -9.05
N SER A 191 -3.78 -4.34 -10.12
CA SER A 191 -3.84 -2.88 -10.18
C SER A 191 -5.30 -2.45 -10.22
N ALA A 192 -5.65 -1.43 -9.45
CA ALA A 192 -7.01 -0.90 -9.41
C ALA A 192 -7.32 -0.18 -10.73
N ASP A 193 -8.15 -0.82 -11.54
CA ASP A 193 -8.73 -0.25 -12.76
C ASP A 193 -9.97 0.60 -12.45
N ALA A 194 -10.66 1.06 -13.49
CA ALA A 194 -11.85 1.88 -13.36
C ALA A 194 -12.99 1.17 -12.59
N GLU A 195 -13.22 -0.13 -12.84
CA GLU A 195 -14.25 -0.91 -12.14
C GLU A 195 -13.91 -1.06 -10.66
N ALA A 196 -12.66 -1.40 -10.34
CA ALA A 196 -12.20 -1.49 -8.95
C ALA A 196 -12.31 -0.14 -8.24
N CYS A 197 -11.90 0.96 -8.87
CA CYS A 197 -12.01 2.30 -8.31
C CYS A 197 -13.47 2.71 -8.08
N ALA A 198 -14.38 2.35 -8.99
CA ALA A 198 -15.82 2.57 -8.82
C ALA A 198 -16.37 1.79 -7.62
N TRP A 199 -16.00 0.51 -7.47
CA TRP A 199 -16.40 -0.32 -6.32
C TRP A 199 -15.87 0.25 -4.99
N HIS A 200 -14.61 0.70 -4.96
CA HIS A 200 -14.02 1.36 -3.79
C HIS A 200 -14.76 2.66 -3.44
N LYS A 201 -15.16 3.45 -4.45
CA LYS A 201 -15.99 4.67 -4.28
C LYS A 201 -17.37 4.35 -3.73
N GLU A 202 -18.06 3.35 -4.29
CA GLU A 202 -19.41 2.96 -3.88
C GLU A 202 -19.43 2.44 -2.44
N ASN A 203 -18.47 1.59 -2.07
CA ASN A 203 -18.42 0.95 -0.76
C ASN A 203 -17.64 1.76 0.29
N GLN A 204 -17.03 2.88 -0.10
CA GLN A 204 -16.07 3.64 0.72
C GLN A 204 -15.01 2.73 1.34
N PHE A 205 -14.58 1.72 0.58
CA PHE A 205 -13.66 0.69 1.06
C PHE A 205 -12.21 1.21 0.99
N PRO A 206 -11.44 1.20 2.09
CA PRO A 206 -10.07 1.70 2.08
C PRO A 206 -9.13 0.99 1.08
N LEU A 207 -8.43 1.78 0.27
CA LEU A 207 -7.40 1.33 -0.67
C LEU A 207 -6.01 1.81 -0.20
N LEU A 208 -5.11 0.87 0.06
CA LEU A 208 -3.75 1.10 0.51
C LEU A 208 -2.77 0.85 -0.65
N SER A 209 -2.49 1.87 -1.44
CA SER A 209 -1.80 1.72 -2.73
C SER A 209 -0.30 1.44 -2.59
N TRP A 210 0.16 0.27 -3.04
CA TRP A 210 1.58 -0.03 -3.20
C TRP A 210 2.12 0.46 -4.54
N SER A 211 3.42 0.78 -4.59
CA SER A 211 4.05 1.48 -5.74
C SER A 211 3.23 2.71 -6.19
N SER A 212 2.71 3.46 -5.21
CA SER A 212 1.84 4.64 -5.40
C SER A 212 2.43 5.69 -6.36
N GLN A 213 3.76 5.76 -6.46
CA GLN A 213 4.50 6.66 -7.34
C GLN A 213 5.12 5.95 -8.56
N ALA A 214 4.57 4.80 -8.97
CA ALA A 214 5.03 4.01 -10.11
C ALA A 214 6.56 3.77 -10.08
N ARG A 215 7.08 3.41 -8.90
CA ARG A 215 8.50 3.18 -8.64
C ARG A 215 9.43 4.35 -9.04
N GLY A 216 8.92 5.57 -8.96
CA GLY A 216 9.69 6.79 -9.26
C GLY A 216 9.62 7.24 -10.72
N PHE A 217 8.71 6.67 -11.54
CA PHE A 217 8.57 7.04 -12.95
C PHE A 217 8.51 8.57 -13.18
N PHE A 218 7.90 9.33 -12.27
CA PHE A 218 7.72 10.79 -12.36
C PHE A 218 8.87 11.63 -11.75
N THR A 219 10.05 11.06 -11.53
CA THR A 219 11.20 11.74 -10.87
C THR A 219 12.02 12.64 -11.80
N GLY A 220 11.82 12.60 -13.12
CA GLY A 220 12.70 13.23 -14.10
C GLY A 220 13.91 12.39 -14.51
N LEU A 221 14.10 11.21 -13.91
CA LEU A 221 15.21 10.30 -14.22
C LEU A 221 14.95 9.37 -15.41
N PHE A 222 13.73 9.41 -15.96
CA PHE A 222 13.23 8.55 -17.03
C PHE A 222 12.85 9.38 -18.25
N THR A 223 13.16 8.87 -19.43
CA THR A 223 12.77 9.44 -20.72
C THR A 223 12.37 8.31 -21.68
N PRO A 224 11.61 8.58 -22.75
CA PRO A 224 11.22 7.55 -23.72
C PRO A 224 12.42 6.76 -24.31
N ASP A 225 13.55 7.45 -24.49
CA ASP A 225 14.78 6.89 -25.07
C ASP A 225 15.64 6.11 -24.06
N LYS A 226 15.53 6.44 -22.76
CA LYS A 226 16.31 5.77 -21.71
C LYS A 226 15.61 4.48 -21.28
N ARG A 227 16.13 3.34 -21.74
CA ARG A 227 15.54 2.01 -21.56
C ARG A 227 16.44 1.02 -20.80
N ASP A 228 17.27 1.53 -19.91
CA ASP A 228 18.24 0.75 -19.10
C ASP A 228 17.57 -0.13 -18.02
N ASN A 229 16.40 0.27 -17.52
CA ASN A 229 15.60 -0.52 -16.58
C ASN A 229 14.50 -1.31 -17.30
N ALA A 230 14.76 -2.59 -17.57
CA ALA A 230 13.83 -3.46 -18.31
C ALA A 230 12.45 -3.59 -17.66
N ASP A 231 12.36 -3.62 -16.32
CA ASP A 231 11.08 -3.73 -15.63
C ASP A 231 10.24 -2.46 -15.75
N LEU A 232 10.85 -1.28 -15.60
CA LEU A 232 10.13 -0.02 -15.78
C LEU A 232 9.67 0.17 -17.22
N VAL A 233 10.52 -0.21 -18.18
CA VAL A 233 10.19 -0.16 -19.60
C VAL A 233 9.00 -1.07 -19.90
N ARG A 234 9.05 -2.32 -19.46
CA ARG A 234 7.98 -3.30 -19.66
C ARG A 234 6.66 -2.84 -19.03
N VAL A 235 6.71 -2.37 -17.78
CA VAL A 235 5.50 -2.12 -17.00
C VAL A 235 4.93 -0.73 -17.23
N PHE A 236 5.73 0.33 -17.35
CA PHE A 236 5.23 1.71 -17.33
C PHE A 236 5.49 2.51 -18.61
N TYR A 237 6.31 2.05 -19.56
CA TYR A 237 6.54 2.84 -20.78
C TYR A 237 5.41 2.58 -21.77
N SER A 238 4.63 3.63 -22.04
CA SER A 238 3.58 3.67 -23.06
C SER A 238 3.31 5.14 -23.41
N ASP A 239 2.77 5.39 -24.60
CA ASP A 239 2.44 6.75 -25.06
C ASP A 239 1.49 7.44 -24.07
N ASP A 240 0.49 6.71 -23.59
CA ASP A 240 -0.44 7.18 -22.56
C ASP A 240 0.26 7.58 -21.27
N ASN A 241 1.21 6.78 -20.75
CA ASN A 241 1.91 7.14 -19.52
C ASN A 241 2.87 8.33 -19.71
N TRP A 242 3.45 8.50 -20.89
CA TRP A 242 4.21 9.71 -21.22
C TRP A 242 3.32 10.94 -21.34
N GLU A 243 2.09 10.80 -21.83
CA GLU A 243 1.11 11.90 -21.79
C GLU A 243 0.69 12.22 -20.35
N ARG A 244 0.46 11.21 -19.50
CA ARG A 244 0.23 11.43 -18.05
C ARG A 244 1.41 12.13 -17.39
N TYR A 245 2.65 11.77 -17.77
CA TYR A 245 3.86 12.45 -17.32
C TYR A 245 3.85 13.92 -17.72
N ARG A 246 3.61 14.22 -19.00
CA ARG A 246 3.57 15.59 -19.53
C ARG A 246 2.50 16.43 -18.82
N ARG A 247 1.29 15.89 -18.63
CA ARG A 247 0.20 16.55 -17.88
C ARG A 247 0.59 16.83 -16.42
N ALA A 248 1.21 15.86 -15.77
CA ALA A 248 1.71 16.04 -14.40
C ALA A 248 2.81 17.12 -14.32
N GLU A 249 3.69 17.20 -15.32
CA GLU A 249 4.75 18.20 -15.39
C GLU A 249 4.20 19.61 -15.61
N GLU A 250 3.20 19.75 -16.49
CA GLU A 250 2.48 21.00 -16.72
C GLU A 250 1.85 21.51 -15.42
N LEU A 251 1.06 20.67 -14.74
CA LEU A 251 0.42 21.04 -13.48
C LEU A 251 1.43 21.29 -12.35
N ALA A 252 2.53 20.55 -12.32
CA ALA A 252 3.60 20.75 -11.35
C ALA A 252 4.25 22.13 -11.51
N LYS A 253 4.51 22.56 -12.75
CA LYS A 253 5.07 23.87 -13.09
C LYS A 253 4.12 25.00 -12.67
N GLU A 254 2.82 24.87 -12.94
CA GLU A 254 1.82 25.87 -12.53
C GLU A 254 1.76 26.05 -11.02
N ARG A 255 1.94 24.95 -10.26
CA ARG A 255 1.82 24.93 -8.80
C ARG A 255 3.14 25.12 -8.06
N GLY A 256 4.27 25.20 -8.76
CA GLY A 256 5.59 25.32 -8.15
C GLY A 256 6.00 24.10 -7.31
N VAL A 257 5.58 22.90 -7.73
CA VAL A 257 5.90 21.62 -7.06
C VAL A 257 6.61 20.68 -8.06
N SER A 258 7.06 19.52 -7.60
CA SER A 258 7.67 18.51 -8.49
C SER A 258 6.64 17.57 -9.12
N THR A 259 6.94 17.04 -10.30
CA THR A 259 6.08 16.09 -11.03
C THR A 259 5.74 14.85 -10.19
N ILE A 260 6.71 14.33 -9.44
CA ILE A 260 6.52 13.17 -8.54
C ILE A 260 5.57 13.46 -7.37
N GLN A 261 5.46 14.72 -6.95
CA GLN A 261 4.49 15.14 -5.93
C GLN A 261 3.07 15.20 -6.50
N ILE A 262 2.90 15.64 -7.76
CA ILE A 262 1.59 15.58 -8.45
C ILE A 262 1.14 14.12 -8.62
N ALA A 263 2.05 13.23 -9.03
CA ALA A 263 1.75 11.80 -9.18
C ALA A 263 1.31 11.14 -7.87
N LEU A 264 1.96 11.49 -6.74
CA LEU A 264 1.54 11.03 -5.41
C LEU A 264 0.21 11.65 -4.98
N ALA A 265 0.02 12.96 -5.22
CA ALA A 265 -1.21 13.65 -4.91
C ALA A 265 -2.42 13.06 -5.65
N TYR A 266 -2.25 12.60 -6.89
CA TYR A 266 -3.30 11.89 -7.64
C TYR A 266 -3.84 10.68 -6.86
N VAL A 267 -2.95 9.87 -6.26
CA VAL A 267 -3.36 8.71 -5.46
C VAL A 267 -4.07 9.13 -4.18
N LEU A 268 -3.65 10.23 -3.55
CA LEU A 268 -4.17 10.70 -2.26
C LEU A 268 -5.49 11.49 -2.34
N ASN A 269 -5.88 11.94 -3.54
CA ASN A 269 -7.10 12.73 -3.76
C ASN A 269 -8.25 11.91 -4.37
N GLN A 270 -8.15 10.58 -4.40
CA GLN A 270 -9.26 9.73 -4.87
C GLN A 270 -10.54 9.93 -4.04
N PRO A 271 -11.74 9.73 -4.62
CA PRO A 271 -13.03 9.98 -3.96
C PRO A 271 -13.45 8.87 -2.96
N PHE A 272 -12.49 8.08 -2.48
CA PHE A 272 -12.66 7.03 -1.48
C PHE A 272 -11.45 7.04 -0.54
N PRO A 273 -11.54 6.45 0.67
CA PRO A 273 -10.43 6.40 1.60
C PRO A 273 -9.22 5.72 0.92
N THR A 274 -8.16 6.49 0.72
CA THR A 274 -6.99 6.07 -0.05
C THR A 274 -5.72 6.43 0.68
N CYS A 275 -4.74 5.53 0.63
CA CYS A 275 -3.39 5.75 1.12
C CYS A 275 -2.37 5.52 0.03
N ALA A 276 -1.21 6.13 0.24
CA ALA A 276 -0.02 5.79 -0.49
C ALA A 276 0.97 5.08 0.45
N LEU A 277 1.33 3.85 0.10
CA LEU A 277 2.55 3.24 0.61
C LEU A 277 3.72 3.90 -0.12
N ILE A 278 4.52 4.65 0.63
CA ILE A 278 5.68 5.40 0.16
C ILE A 278 6.97 4.67 0.51
N GLY A 279 7.99 4.78 -0.33
CA GLY A 279 9.28 4.12 -0.13
C GLY A 279 10.47 5.08 -0.22
N PRO A 280 10.52 6.14 0.61
CA PRO A 280 11.63 7.09 0.57
C PRO A 280 12.94 6.40 0.97
N LYS A 281 14.04 6.75 0.28
CA LYS A 281 15.39 6.27 0.56
C LYS A 281 16.19 7.19 1.48
N ASN A 282 15.68 8.38 1.73
CA ASN A 282 16.29 9.41 2.57
C ASN A 282 15.22 10.37 3.09
N VAL A 283 15.62 11.27 4.00
CA VAL A 283 14.73 12.25 4.63
C VAL A 283 14.15 13.24 3.60
N ALA A 284 14.92 13.66 2.61
CA ALA A 284 14.43 14.62 1.61
C ALA A 284 13.28 14.04 0.76
N GLU A 285 13.37 12.77 0.37
CA GLU A 285 12.28 12.06 -0.31
C GLU A 285 11.04 11.92 0.57
N LEU A 286 11.23 11.66 1.87
CA LEU A 286 10.14 11.60 2.83
C LEU A 286 9.44 12.96 2.99
N GLU A 287 10.20 14.05 3.07
CA GLU A 287 9.66 15.41 3.12
C GLU A 287 8.93 15.78 1.83
N SER A 288 9.44 15.35 0.67
CA SER A 288 8.75 15.49 -0.61
C SER A 288 7.38 14.80 -0.59
N CYS A 289 7.29 13.60 -0.02
CA CYS A 289 6.02 12.88 0.14
C CYS A 289 5.06 13.62 1.10
N ARG A 290 5.56 14.16 2.22
CA ARG A 290 4.79 14.98 3.16
C ARG A 290 4.17 16.18 2.45
N ASP A 291 4.94 16.85 1.61
CA ASP A 291 4.50 18.04 0.90
C ASP A 291 3.50 17.68 -0.21
N ALA A 292 3.66 16.54 -0.90
CA ALA A 292 2.68 16.00 -1.83
C ALA A 292 1.30 15.76 -1.18
N ALA A 293 1.28 15.24 0.06
CA ALA A 293 0.03 14.98 0.78
C ALA A 293 -0.78 16.25 1.15
N ARG A 294 -0.18 17.44 0.99
CA ARG A 294 -0.85 18.73 1.17
C ARG A 294 -1.49 19.25 -0.12
N ILE A 295 -1.11 18.69 -1.28
CA ILE A 295 -1.65 19.09 -2.58
C ILE A 295 -3.07 18.56 -2.71
N LYS A 296 -4.01 19.48 -3.00
CA LYS A 296 -5.40 19.14 -3.32
C LYS A 296 -5.61 19.19 -4.81
N LEU A 297 -6.14 18.11 -5.38
CA LEU A 297 -6.50 18.02 -6.79
C LEU A 297 -8.02 17.98 -6.89
N SER A 298 -8.57 18.76 -7.81
CA SER A 298 -10.01 18.68 -8.12
C SER A 298 -10.34 17.42 -8.92
N GLU A 299 -11.62 17.05 -8.97
CA GLU A 299 -12.08 15.94 -9.82
C GLU A 299 -11.75 16.14 -11.30
N SER A 300 -11.79 17.39 -11.78
CA SER A 300 -11.38 17.73 -13.15
C SER A 300 -9.89 17.51 -13.38
N GLU A 301 -9.04 17.86 -12.41
CA GLU A 301 -7.59 17.64 -12.51
C GLU A 301 -7.24 16.16 -12.44
N LEU A 302 -7.89 15.39 -11.56
CA LEU A 302 -7.72 13.94 -11.49
C LEU A 302 -8.08 13.27 -12.82
N SER A 303 -9.22 13.66 -13.41
CA SER A 303 -9.71 13.10 -14.68
C SER A 303 -8.82 13.51 -15.86
N TRP A 304 -8.34 14.75 -15.87
CA TRP A 304 -7.39 15.21 -16.87
C TRP A 304 -6.05 14.50 -16.75
N LEU A 305 -5.48 14.39 -15.54
CA LEU A 305 -4.23 13.65 -15.32
C LEU A 305 -4.36 12.19 -15.76
N ASP A 306 -5.53 11.56 -15.58
CA ASP A 306 -5.75 10.15 -15.92
C ASP A 306 -6.22 9.89 -17.36
N LEU A 307 -6.24 10.92 -18.21
CA LEU A 307 -6.67 10.85 -19.61
C LEU A 307 -8.14 10.48 -19.82
N THR A 308 -8.98 10.59 -18.79
CA THR A 308 -10.43 10.33 -18.90
C THR A 308 -11.20 11.58 -19.31
N MET A 309 -10.53 12.73 -19.35
CA MET A 309 -11.09 14.00 -19.78
C MET A 309 -10.00 14.87 -20.42
N GLU A 310 -10.39 15.68 -21.41
CA GLU A 310 -9.59 16.80 -21.90
C GLU A 310 -9.98 18.08 -21.15
N LEU A 311 -9.00 18.91 -20.78
CA LEU A 311 -9.32 20.26 -20.31
C LEU A 311 -9.90 21.04 -21.48
N LYS A 312 -11.06 21.66 -21.29
CA LYS A 312 -11.58 22.62 -22.26
C LYS A 312 -10.56 23.76 -22.33
N THR A 313 -9.88 23.89 -23.46
CA THR A 313 -9.14 25.10 -23.79
C THR A 313 -10.13 26.26 -23.77
N ILE A 314 -9.89 27.24 -22.89
CA ILE A 314 -10.63 28.50 -22.85
C ILE A 314 -10.24 29.35 -24.06
#